data_AF-A0A640KNY1-F1
#
_entry.id   AF-A0A640KNY1-F1
#
_cell.length_a   1.000
_cell.length_b   1.000
_cell.length_c   1.000
_cell.angle_alpha   90.00
_cell.angle_beta   90.00
_cell.angle_gamma   90.00
#
_symmetry.space_group_name_H-M   'P 1'
#
loop_
_entity.id
_entity.type
_entity.pdbx_description
1 polymer ?
#
loop_
_entity_poly.entity_id
_entity_poly.type
_entity_poly.pdbx_seq_one_letter_code
_entity_poly.pdbx_strand_id
1 'polypeptide(L)'
;MQKSQVMRRFFEYMSHAFRERVVVPLSHLTWREVVVAVSVGILGGIFPVPFVTPFITLLVGYYIRCTTTEVVLASTINLFCTPLQLALLPSLARLAGFLLQADVETFTAHALHESLKVGKTVFLSSCGRMMLYATVGWLFVAIPTVIVLRSLQQCILHDHMHKEMTE
;
A
#
# COMPACT_ATOMS: atom_id res chain seq x y z
N MET A 1 -14.48 -34.22 14.70
CA MET A 1 -15.61 -33.26 14.59
C MET A 1 -15.27 -31.83 15.03
N GLN A 2 -14.44 -31.61 16.05
CA GLN A 2 -14.11 -30.28 16.60
C GLN A 2 -13.38 -29.30 15.65
N LYS A 3 -12.52 -29.79 14.74
CA LYS A 3 -11.84 -28.95 13.72
C LYS A 3 -12.80 -28.28 12.72
N SER A 4 -13.93 -28.92 12.40
CA SER A 4 -14.90 -28.40 11.42
C SER A 4 -15.70 -27.20 11.97
N GLN A 5 -16.02 -27.20 13.27
CA GLN A 5 -16.72 -26.08 13.92
C GLN A 5 -15.83 -24.85 14.07
N VAL A 6 -14.54 -25.02 14.39
CA VAL A 6 -13.59 -23.90 14.50
C VAL A 6 -13.40 -23.25 13.13
N MET A 7 -13.28 -24.04 12.06
CA MET A 7 -13.10 -23.54 10.70
C MET A 7 -14.34 -22.78 10.19
N ARG A 8 -15.57 -23.24 10.53
CA ARG A 8 -16.81 -22.50 10.20
C ARG A 8 -16.92 -21.18 10.95
N ARG A 9 -16.65 -21.14 12.26
CA ARG A 9 -16.65 -19.88 13.01
C ARG A 9 -15.61 -18.89 12.49
N PHE A 10 -14.41 -19.37 12.19
CA PHE A 10 -13.36 -18.52 11.63
C PHE A 10 -13.78 -17.93 10.27
N PHE A 11 -14.43 -18.73 9.42
CA PHE A 11 -14.96 -18.27 8.14
C PHE A 11 -16.10 -17.27 8.30
N GLU A 12 -17.01 -17.48 9.25
CA GLU A 12 -18.09 -16.53 9.58
C GLU A 12 -17.54 -15.20 10.09
N TYR A 13 -16.54 -15.21 10.98
CA TYR A 13 -15.87 -13.98 11.45
C TYR A 13 -15.13 -13.25 10.33
N MET A 14 -14.39 -13.98 9.49
CA MET A 14 -13.70 -13.41 8.33
C MET A 14 -14.69 -12.81 7.32
N SER A 15 -15.80 -13.51 7.05
CA SER A 15 -16.86 -13.04 6.18
C SER A 15 -17.51 -11.76 6.72
N HIS A 16 -17.79 -11.71 8.03
CA HIS A 16 -18.37 -10.53 8.67
C HIS A 16 -17.42 -9.32 8.64
N ALA A 17 -16.14 -9.54 8.98
CA ALA A 17 -15.11 -8.50 8.93
C ALA A 17 -14.87 -8.01 7.49
N PHE A 18 -14.90 -8.91 6.50
CA PHE A 18 -14.79 -8.54 5.09
C PHE A 18 -16.00 -7.73 4.62
N ARG A 19 -17.20 -8.13 5.03
CA ARG A 19 -18.42 -7.40 4.69
C ARG A 19 -18.41 -5.97 5.25
N GLU A 20 -18.04 -5.79 6.51
CA GLU A 20 -18.00 -4.47 7.14
C GLU A 20 -16.87 -3.57 6.61
N ARG A 21 -15.71 -4.13 6.27
CA ARG A 21 -14.53 -3.34 5.85
C ARG A 21 -14.39 -3.14 4.36
N VAL A 22 -15.08 -3.95 3.55
CA VAL A 22 -14.99 -3.89 2.08
C VAL A 22 -16.38 -3.63 1.51
N VAL A 23 -17.34 -4.51 1.76
CA VAL A 23 -18.66 -4.45 1.10
C VAL A 23 -19.46 -3.20 1.48
N VAL A 24 -19.48 -2.83 2.76
CA VAL A 24 -20.21 -1.64 3.24
C VAL A 24 -19.60 -0.34 2.68
N PRO A 25 -18.27 -0.11 2.76
CA PRO A 25 -17.62 1.02 2.10
C PRO A 25 -17.92 1.11 0.59
N LEU A 26 -17.87 -0.03 -0.11
CA LEU A 26 -18.14 -0.09 -1.54
C LEU A 26 -19.58 0.30 -1.91
N SER A 27 -20.56 0.08 -1.03
CA SER A 27 -21.95 0.49 -1.28
C SER A 27 -22.22 1.97 -1.02
N HIS A 28 -21.37 2.64 -0.25
CA HIS A 28 -21.53 4.05 0.12
C HIS A 28 -20.67 5.00 -0.70
N LEU A 29 -19.64 4.48 -1.39
CA LEU A 29 -18.71 5.28 -2.18
C LEU A 29 -19.07 5.25 -3.67
N THR A 30 -18.88 6.37 -4.33
CA THR A 30 -18.90 6.45 -5.79
C THR A 30 -17.70 5.69 -6.38
N TRP A 31 -17.80 5.28 -7.65
CA TRP A 31 -16.70 4.59 -8.34
C TRP A 31 -15.39 5.38 -8.30
N ARG A 32 -15.46 6.72 -8.36
CA ARG A 32 -14.27 7.58 -8.34
C ARG A 32 -13.57 7.54 -6.97
N GLU A 33 -14.33 7.61 -5.88
CA GLU A 33 -13.81 7.52 -4.51
C GLU A 33 -13.23 6.13 -4.22
N VAL A 34 -13.86 5.07 -4.73
CA VAL A 34 -13.32 3.70 -4.65
C VAL A 34 -11.96 3.62 -5.34
N VAL A 35 -11.81 4.19 -6.54
CA VAL A 35 -10.53 4.21 -7.26
C VAL A 35 -9.47 4.96 -6.45
N VAL A 36 -9.80 6.10 -5.84
CA VAL A 36 -8.86 6.85 -4.99
C VAL A 36 -8.47 6.02 -3.77
N ALA A 37 -9.43 5.47 -3.03
CA ALA A 37 -9.19 4.66 -1.84
C ALA A 37 -8.34 3.42 -2.12
N VAL A 38 -8.64 2.68 -3.20
CA VAL A 38 -7.87 1.52 -3.61
C VAL A 38 -6.45 1.92 -4.00
N SER A 39 -6.29 3.02 -4.74
CA SER A 39 -4.97 3.50 -5.16
C SER A 39 -4.13 3.92 -3.94
N VAL A 40 -4.71 4.63 -2.98
CA VAL A 40 -4.04 4.98 -1.71
C VAL A 40 -3.62 3.74 -0.94
N GLY A 41 -4.50 2.74 -0.86
CA GLY A 41 -4.21 1.47 -0.20
C GLY A 41 -3.08 0.68 -0.86
N ILE A 42 -3.05 0.62 -2.19
CA ILE A 42 -1.95 -0.01 -2.95
C ILE A 42 -0.66 0.78 -2.70
N LEU A 43 -0.70 2.10 -2.84
CA LEU A 43 0.47 2.97 -2.70
C LEU A 43 1.15 2.81 -1.33
N GLY A 44 0.35 2.81 -0.26
CA GLY A 44 0.83 2.60 1.09
C GLY A 44 1.25 1.15 1.35
N GLY A 45 0.55 0.18 0.77
CA GLY A 45 0.85 -1.25 0.95
C GLY A 45 2.09 -1.74 0.23
N ILE A 46 2.50 -1.11 -0.87
CA ILE A 46 3.77 -1.40 -1.53
C ILE A 46 4.96 -0.63 -0.92
N PHE A 47 4.76 0.11 0.18
CA PHE A 47 5.83 0.87 0.80
C PHE A 47 6.96 -0.06 1.28
N PRO A 48 8.25 0.19 0.97
CA PRO A 48 9.31 -0.81 1.14
C PRO A 48 9.71 -1.13 2.58
N VAL A 49 9.23 -0.37 3.57
CA VAL A 49 9.54 -0.59 4.99
C VAL A 49 8.37 -1.33 5.65
N PRO A 50 8.58 -2.59 6.09
CA PRO A 50 7.56 -3.35 6.82
C PRO A 50 7.13 -2.62 8.10
N PHE A 51 5.90 -2.87 8.55
CA PHE A 51 5.28 -2.26 9.74
C PHE A 51 5.01 -0.75 9.65
N VAL A 52 5.61 -0.03 8.70
CA VAL A 52 5.38 1.41 8.48
C VAL A 52 4.29 1.65 7.40
N THR A 53 3.93 0.63 6.61
CA THR A 53 2.92 0.72 5.55
C THR A 53 1.56 1.29 6.01
N PRO A 54 1.01 0.95 7.19
CA PRO A 54 -0.29 1.50 7.63
C PRO A 54 -0.18 2.99 7.95
N PHE A 55 0.93 3.41 8.55
CA PHE A 55 1.20 4.81 8.84
C PHE A 55 1.32 5.63 7.54
N ILE A 56 2.05 5.12 6.55
CA ILE A 56 2.14 5.77 5.23
C ILE A 56 0.77 5.85 4.56
N THR A 57 -0.04 4.78 4.62
CA THR A 57 -1.39 4.77 4.04
C THR A 57 -2.26 5.86 4.66
N LEU A 58 -2.22 6.00 5.98
CA LEU A 58 -2.94 7.06 6.71
C LEU A 58 -2.43 8.46 6.34
N LEU A 59 -1.11 8.64 6.25
CA LEU A 59 -0.50 9.93 5.91
C LEU A 59 -0.86 10.37 4.50
N VAL A 60 -0.83 9.45 3.53
CA VAL A 60 -1.24 9.70 2.14
C VAL A 60 -2.74 9.98 2.07
N GLY A 61 -3.57 9.17 2.72
CA GLY A 61 -5.02 9.39 2.79
C GLY A 61 -5.39 10.73 3.41
N TYR A 62 -4.70 11.13 4.49
CA TYR A 62 -4.86 12.44 5.11
C TYR A 62 -4.48 13.58 4.15
N TYR A 63 -3.34 13.46 3.45
CA TYR A 63 -2.90 14.48 2.50
C TYR A 63 -3.86 14.67 1.31
N ILE A 64 -4.42 13.58 0.80
CA ILE A 64 -5.41 13.59 -0.28
C ILE A 64 -6.79 14.06 0.21
N ARG A 65 -6.99 14.14 1.53
CA ARG A 65 -8.27 14.43 2.21
C ARG A 65 -9.34 13.36 1.95
N CYS A 66 -8.93 12.10 2.01
CA CYS A 66 -9.87 10.98 1.99
C CYS A 66 -10.79 11.02 3.23
N THR A 67 -12.05 10.67 3.01
CA THR A 67 -13.04 10.40 4.03
C THR A 67 -12.66 9.18 4.87
N THR A 68 -13.28 9.04 6.05
CA THR A 68 -13.05 7.89 6.93
C THR A 68 -13.34 6.57 6.23
N THR A 69 -14.39 6.51 5.40
CA THR A 69 -14.78 5.31 4.65
C THR A 69 -13.73 4.91 3.62
N GLU A 70 -13.18 5.88 2.88
CA GLU A 70 -12.09 5.66 1.93
C GLU A 70 -10.82 5.18 2.64
N VAL A 71 -10.48 5.76 3.79
CA VAL A 71 -9.29 5.37 4.57
C VAL A 71 -9.42 3.95 5.12
N VAL A 72 -10.62 3.53 5.54
CA VAL A 72 -10.89 2.14 5.98
C VAL A 72 -10.69 1.16 4.82
N LEU A 73 -11.21 1.49 3.63
CA LEU A 73 -11.02 0.68 2.44
C LEU A 73 -9.54 0.63 2.04
N ALA A 74 -8.86 1.77 1.99
CA ALA A 74 -7.43 1.88 1.70
C ALA A 74 -6.58 1.03 2.66
N SER A 75 -6.85 1.10 3.97
CA SER A 75 -6.15 0.32 4.98
C SER A 75 -6.37 -1.18 4.80
N THR A 76 -7.57 -1.58 4.37
CA THR A 76 -7.89 -2.98 4.08
C THR A 76 -7.14 -3.46 2.84
N ILE A 77 -7.08 -2.65 1.78
CA ILE A 77 -6.29 -2.94 0.59
C ILE A 77 -4.79 -3.04 0.91
N ASN A 78 -4.25 -2.12 1.72
CA ASN A 78 -2.85 -2.17 2.19
C ASN A 78 -2.55 -3.54 2.82
N LEU A 79 -3.41 -4.06 3.70
CA LEU A 79 -3.22 -5.37 4.31
C LEU A 79 -3.10 -6.48 3.26
N PHE A 80 -3.94 -6.46 2.22
CA PHE A 80 -3.86 -7.40 1.10
C PHE A 80 -2.61 -7.20 0.22
N CYS A 81 -2.02 -6.01 0.20
CA CYS A 81 -0.79 -5.70 -0.53
C CYS A 81 0.48 -6.10 0.22
N THR A 82 0.43 -6.49 1.50
CA THR A 82 1.60 -6.98 2.25
C THR A 82 2.45 -8.06 1.53
N PRO A 83 1.88 -9.13 0.93
CA PRO A 83 2.67 -10.09 0.15
C PRO A 83 3.30 -9.44 -1.10
N LEU A 84 2.61 -8.49 -1.72
CA LEU A 84 3.08 -7.76 -2.90
C LEU A 84 4.25 -6.83 -2.55
N GLN A 85 4.24 -6.26 -1.35
CA GLN A 85 5.33 -5.43 -0.80
C GLN A 85 6.68 -6.14 -0.92
N LEU A 86 6.75 -7.40 -0.47
CA LEU A 86 7.99 -8.19 -0.49
C LEU A 86 8.42 -8.56 -1.91
N ALA A 87 7.46 -8.83 -2.80
CA ALA A 87 7.73 -9.18 -4.19
C ALA A 87 8.27 -7.98 -5.00
N LEU A 88 7.77 -6.77 -4.73
CA LEU A 88 8.15 -5.55 -5.45
C LEU A 88 9.41 -4.88 -4.91
N LEU A 89 9.85 -5.24 -3.71
CA LEU A 89 10.97 -4.59 -3.04
C LEU A 89 12.28 -4.60 -3.87
N PRO A 90 12.71 -5.72 -4.48
CA PRO A 90 13.90 -5.72 -5.36
C PRO A 90 13.69 -4.86 -6.61
N SER A 91 12.48 -4.86 -7.19
CA SER A 91 12.16 -4.09 -8.39
C SER A 91 12.22 -2.58 -8.12
N LEU A 92 11.68 -2.13 -6.98
CA LEU A 92 11.74 -0.72 -6.56
C LEU A 92 13.18 -0.29 -6.24
N ALA A 93 13.98 -1.17 -5.61
CA ALA A 93 15.40 -0.89 -5.37
C ALA A 93 16.18 -0.74 -6.67
N ARG A 94 15.93 -1.60 -7.66
CA ARG A 94 16.55 -1.51 -8.99
C ARG A 94 16.14 -0.26 -9.75
N LEU A 95 14.87 0.14 -9.67
CA LEU A 95 14.40 1.40 -10.25
C LEU A 95 15.19 2.60 -9.71
N ALA A 96 15.39 2.66 -8.40
CA ALA A 96 16.20 3.71 -7.78
C ALA A 96 17.67 3.62 -8.18
N GLY A 97 18.24 2.41 -8.23
CA GLY A 97 19.62 2.19 -8.68
C GLY A 97 19.84 2.69 -10.11
N PHE A 98 18.90 2.42 -11.01
CA PHE A 98 18.94 2.95 -12.38
C PHE A 98 18.89 4.49 -12.43
N LEU A 99 17.99 5.11 -11.64
CA LEU A 99 17.86 6.57 -11.58
C LEU A 99 19.07 7.26 -10.94
N LEU A 100 19.69 6.63 -9.95
CA LEU A 100 20.84 7.15 -9.21
C LEU A 100 22.19 6.72 -9.78
N GLN A 101 22.21 5.97 -10.90
CA GLN A 101 23.42 5.37 -11.48
C GLN A 101 24.24 4.53 -10.47
N ALA A 102 23.55 3.90 -9.52
CA ALA A 102 24.15 3.03 -8.52
C ALA A 102 24.17 1.57 -8.99
N ASP A 103 25.06 0.76 -8.42
CA ASP A 103 25.30 -0.61 -8.85
C ASP A 103 24.10 -1.54 -8.58
N VAL A 104 23.39 -1.91 -9.65
CA VAL A 104 22.05 -2.50 -9.59
C VAL A 104 22.05 -4.00 -9.28
N GLU A 105 23.21 -4.67 -9.44
CA GLU A 105 23.37 -6.12 -9.27
C GLU A 105 23.26 -6.57 -7.80
N THR A 106 23.50 -5.65 -6.87
CA THR A 106 23.45 -5.93 -5.43
C THR A 106 22.04 -6.07 -4.85
N PHE A 107 21.00 -5.73 -5.61
CA PHE A 107 19.60 -5.69 -5.16
C PHE A 107 18.78 -6.88 -5.68
N THR A 108 19.26 -8.10 -5.42
CA THR A 108 18.58 -9.33 -5.82
C THR A 108 18.33 -10.25 -4.64
N ALA A 109 17.28 -11.07 -4.75
CA ALA A 109 17.01 -12.13 -3.77
C ALA A 109 18.21 -13.10 -3.63
N HIS A 110 19.00 -13.27 -4.71
CA HIS A 110 20.20 -14.09 -4.71
C HIS A 110 21.33 -13.45 -3.89
N ALA A 111 21.64 -12.17 -4.12
CA ALA A 111 22.63 -11.42 -3.33
C ALA A 111 22.26 -11.34 -1.84
N LEU A 112 20.95 -11.30 -1.56
CA LEU A 112 20.44 -11.31 -0.20
C LEU A 112 20.61 -12.69 0.48
N HIS A 113 20.38 -13.78 -0.26
CA HIS A 113 20.62 -15.15 0.23
C HIS A 113 22.11 -15.43 0.45
N GLU A 114 22.98 -14.87 -0.39
CA GLU A 114 24.43 -14.98 -0.24
C GLU A 114 24.92 -14.22 1.00
N SER A 115 24.40 -13.01 1.24
CA SER A 115 24.71 -12.22 2.44
C SER A 115 24.35 -12.92 3.75
N LEU A 116 23.28 -13.74 3.75
CA LEU A 116 22.86 -14.58 4.88
C LEU A 116 23.93 -15.62 5.27
N LYS A 117 24.70 -16.11 4.31
CA LYS A 117 25.77 -17.10 4.53
C LYS A 117 27.04 -16.49 5.14
N VAL A 118 27.28 -15.20 4.87
CA VAL A 118 28.48 -14.48 5.34
C VAL A 118 28.32 -14.00 6.79
N GLY A 119 27.10 -13.64 7.21
CA GLY A 119 26.83 -13.32 8.61
C GLY A 119 25.62 -12.40 8.81
N LYS A 120 25.01 -12.45 10.01
CA LYS A 120 23.78 -11.72 10.34
C LYS A 120 23.91 -10.19 10.22
N THR A 121 25.08 -9.63 10.57
CA THR A 121 25.34 -8.18 10.52
C THR A 121 25.45 -7.66 9.09
N VAL A 122 26.16 -8.39 8.22
CA VAL A 122 26.29 -8.08 6.79
C VAL A 122 24.94 -8.18 6.10
N PHE A 123 24.15 -9.21 6.43
CA PHE A 123 22.78 -9.35 5.94
C PHE A 123 21.88 -8.17 6.34
N LEU A 124 21.89 -7.75 7.61
CA LEU A 124 21.07 -6.62 8.07
C LEU A 124 21.43 -5.33 7.33
N SER A 125 22.72 -5.07 7.13
CA SER A 125 23.20 -3.91 6.40
C SER A 125 22.75 -3.93 4.93
N SER A 126 22.86 -5.09 4.25
CA SER A 126 22.38 -5.28 2.87
C SER A 126 20.85 -5.09 2.75
N CYS A 127 20.06 -5.64 3.68
CA CYS A 127 18.62 -5.41 3.78
C CYS A 127 18.28 -3.93 3.94
N GLY A 128 18.95 -3.24 4.87
CA GLY A 128 18.74 -1.83 5.13
C GLY A 128 19.05 -0.98 3.90
N ARG A 129 20.17 -1.24 3.21
CA ARG A 129 20.52 -0.57 1.96
C ARG A 129 19.46 -0.81 0.89
N MET A 130 19.01 -2.05 0.70
CA MET A 130 17.96 -2.37 -0.27
C MET A 130 16.64 -1.65 0.04
N MET A 131 16.23 -1.57 1.32
CA MET A 131 15.05 -0.82 1.74
C MET A 131 15.18 0.69 1.48
N LEU A 132 16.36 1.28 1.71
CA LEU A 132 16.61 2.69 1.42
C LEU A 132 16.48 2.99 -0.08
N TYR A 133 17.16 2.21 -0.94
CA TYR A 133 17.03 2.37 -2.39
C TYR A 133 15.59 2.14 -2.85
N ALA A 134 14.93 1.09 -2.36
CA ALA A 134 13.52 0.86 -2.69
C ALA A 134 12.63 2.04 -2.27
N THR A 135 12.90 2.67 -1.11
CA THR A 135 12.15 3.83 -0.63
C THR A 135 12.29 5.02 -1.57
N VAL A 136 13.51 5.28 -2.06
CA VAL A 136 13.74 6.32 -3.07
C VAL A 136 12.98 6.00 -4.36
N GLY A 137 13.05 4.76 -4.84
CA GLY A 137 12.32 4.32 -6.05
C GLY A 137 10.81 4.44 -5.87
N TRP A 138 10.30 4.09 -4.69
CA TRP A 138 8.90 4.27 -4.33
C TRP A 138 8.50 5.75 -4.35
N LEU A 139 9.31 6.68 -3.83
CA LEU A 139 9.01 8.11 -3.86
C LEU A 139 8.81 8.64 -5.29
N PHE A 140 9.63 8.20 -6.24
CA PHE A 140 9.49 8.57 -7.65
C PHE A 140 8.15 8.15 -8.26
N VAL A 141 7.60 7.02 -7.83
CA VAL A 141 6.28 6.56 -8.27
C VAL A 141 5.16 7.21 -7.44
N ALA A 142 5.40 7.37 -6.14
CA ALA A 142 4.41 7.82 -5.18
C ALA A 142 4.05 9.30 -5.36
N ILE A 143 5.04 10.17 -5.52
CA ILE A 143 4.83 11.61 -5.67
C ILE A 143 3.89 11.94 -6.84
N PRO A 144 4.15 11.52 -8.10
CA PRO A 144 3.25 11.84 -9.21
C PRO A 144 1.87 11.20 -9.03
N THR A 145 1.82 9.98 -8.49
CA THR A 145 0.55 9.29 -8.25
C THR A 145 -0.31 10.06 -7.23
N VAL A 146 0.28 10.50 -6.11
CA VAL A 146 -0.42 11.28 -5.08
C VAL A 146 -0.92 12.61 -5.63
N ILE A 147 -0.16 13.28 -6.50
CA ILE A 147 -0.59 14.52 -7.16
C ILE A 147 -1.86 14.26 -8.00
N VAL A 148 -1.84 13.23 -8.85
CA VAL A 148 -2.99 12.86 -9.69
C VAL A 148 -4.21 12.49 -8.84
N LEU A 149 -4.03 11.67 -7.80
CA LEU A 149 -5.12 11.27 -6.91
C LEU A 149 -5.70 12.46 -6.16
N ARG A 150 -4.86 13.42 -5.73
CA ARG A 150 -5.33 14.64 -5.09
C ARG A 150 -6.17 15.50 -6.03
N SER A 151 -5.75 15.66 -7.28
CA SER A 151 -6.54 16.38 -8.29
C SER A 151 -7.89 15.69 -8.53
N LEU A 152 -7.91 14.35 -8.61
CA LEU A 152 -9.14 13.59 -8.73
C LEU A 152 -10.06 13.79 -7.52
N GLN A 153 -9.53 13.73 -6.31
CA GLN A 153 -10.31 13.94 -5.08
C GLN A 153 -10.91 15.35 -5.02
N GLN A 154 -10.15 16.37 -5.44
CA GLN A 154 -10.65 17.73 -5.54
C GLN A 154 -11.81 17.86 -6.54
N CYS A 155 -11.72 17.18 -7.69
CA CYS A 155 -12.82 17.15 -8.66
C CYS A 155 -14.08 16.48 -8.08
N ILE A 156 -13.93 15.37 -7.34
CA ILE A 156 -15.07 14.69 -6.68
C ILE A 156 -15.72 15.62 -5.66
N LEU A 157 -14.92 16.25 -4.79
CA LEU A 157 -15.43 17.15 -3.76
C LEU A 157 -16.19 18.35 -4.38
N HIS A 158 -15.66 18.91 -5.47
CA HIS A 158 -16.32 20.00 -6.18
C HIS A 158 -17.67 19.58 -6.79
N ASP A 159 -17.76 18.37 -7.34
CA ASP A 159 -18.99 17.83 -7.95
C ASP A 159 -20.10 17.62 -6.89
N HIS A 160 -19.73 17.18 -5.69
CA HIS A 160 -20.65 17.06 -4.56
C HIS A 160 -21.18 18.42 -4.10
N MET A 161 -20.29 19.41 -3.92
CA MET A 161 -20.68 20.78 -3.55
C MET A 161 -21.62 21.41 -4.58
N HIS A 162 -21.40 21.14 -5.87
CA HIS A 162 -22.27 21.69 -6.91
C HIS A 162 -23.68 21.08 -6.87
N LYS A 163 -23.80 19.77 -6.64
CA LYS A 163 -25.09 19.09 -6.51
C LYS A 163 -25.91 19.64 -5.34
N GLU A 164 -25.28 19.84 -4.18
CA GLU A 164 -25.96 20.38 -2.99
C GLU A 164 -26.48 21.83 -3.17
N MET A 165 -25.91 22.61 -4.09
CA MET A 165 -26.41 23.97 -4.39
C MET A 165 -27.55 24.00 -5.42
N THR A 166 -27.76 22.91 -6.15
CA THR A 166 -28.79 22.82 -7.21
C THR A 166 -30.06 22.10 -6.76
N GLU A 167 -30.03 21.42 -5.62
CA GLU A 167 -31.20 20.82 -4.94
C GLU A 167 -31.79 21.78 -3.91
#